data_AF-W7BR57-F1
#
_entry.id   AF-W7BR57-F1
#
_cell.length_a   1.000
_cell.length_b   1.000
_cell.length_c   1.000
_cell.angle_alpha   90.00
_cell.angle_beta   90.00
_cell.angle_gamma   90.00
#
_symmetry.space_group_name_H-M   'P 1'
#
loop_
_entity.id
_entity.type
_entity.pdbx_description
1 polymer ?
#
loop_
_entity_poly.entity_id
_entity_poly.type
_entity_poly.pdbx_seq_one_letter_code
_entity_poly.pdbx_strand_id
1 'polypeptide(L)'
;MEPIIKAYIHEAIEVEKSGVEVEMKKETEFTVPEELQNRFEEQPAFKEAFEKLTPGRQRAYLLFFSAPKQSKTRDSRIDKYMDRIFDGIGLNDRY
;
A
#
# COMPACT_ATOMS: atom_id res chain seq x y z
N MET A 1 9.14 -15.54 17.49
CA MET A 1 8.29 -15.19 16.34
C MET A 1 8.79 -13.86 15.79
N GLU A 2 9.21 -13.89 14.54
CA GLU A 2 10.35 -13.13 14.01
C GLU A 2 10.04 -11.65 13.73
N PRO A 3 10.93 -10.71 14.11
CA PRO A 3 10.72 -9.27 13.96
C PRO A 3 11.08 -8.78 12.54
N ILE A 4 10.29 -9.13 11.52
CA ILE A 4 10.49 -8.69 10.12
C ILE A 4 9.78 -7.35 9.85
N ILE A 5 9.92 -6.35 10.74
CA ILE A 5 9.28 -5.03 10.53
C ILE A 5 10.29 -3.87 10.65
N LYS A 6 11.56 -4.12 10.98
CA LYS A 6 12.49 -3.02 11.33
C LYS A 6 13.39 -2.49 10.22
N ALA A 7 13.33 -3.00 8.98
CA ALA A 7 14.29 -2.60 7.95
C ALA A 7 13.83 -1.46 7.00
N TYR A 8 12.53 -1.16 6.89
CA TYR A 8 12.03 -0.32 5.79
C TYR A 8 11.22 0.92 6.22
N ILE A 9 11.42 1.39 7.46
CA ILE A 9 10.73 2.57 8.00
C ILE A 9 11.41 3.90 7.56
N HIS A 10 12.58 3.85 6.93
CA HIS A 10 13.39 5.05 6.69
C HIS A 10 13.16 5.80 5.35
N GLU A 11 12.23 5.36 4.48
CA GLU A 11 11.92 6.05 3.21
C GLU A 11 10.61 6.86 3.24
N ALA A 12 10.12 7.24 4.42
CA ALA A 12 8.85 7.98 4.57
C ALA A 12 9.01 9.48 4.82
N ILE A 13 10.19 10.06 4.58
CA ILE A 13 10.42 11.50 4.73
C ILE A 13 10.69 12.05 3.34
N GLU A 14 9.68 12.65 2.67
CA GLU A 14 9.84 13.77 1.71
C GLU A 14 8.59 14.09 0.85
N VAL A 15 7.34 13.96 1.33
CA VAL A 15 6.19 14.49 0.54
C VAL A 15 5.06 15.11 1.35
N GLU A 16 5.33 15.66 2.54
CA GLU A 16 4.28 16.28 3.37
C GLU A 16 4.27 17.83 3.35
N LYS A 17 4.73 18.48 2.28
CA LYS A 17 4.67 19.96 2.21
C LYS A 17 4.33 20.59 0.86
N SER A 18 4.08 19.83 -0.18
CA SER A 18 3.69 20.42 -1.47
C SER A 18 2.41 19.75 -1.94
N GLY A 19 1.30 20.49 -1.93
CA GLY A 19 0.08 20.17 -2.66
C GLY A 19 0.28 20.24 -4.18
N VAL A 20 1.42 19.73 -4.64
CA VAL A 20 1.75 19.55 -6.04
C VAL A 20 1.25 18.16 -6.37
N GLU A 21 0.32 18.08 -7.32
CA GLU A 21 0.03 16.86 -8.07
C GLU A 21 1.35 16.39 -8.66
N VAL A 22 2.09 15.59 -7.90
CA VAL A 22 3.32 15.03 -8.41
C VAL A 22 2.86 13.97 -9.39
N GLU A 23 3.02 14.27 -10.68
CA GLU A 23 3.13 13.28 -11.75
C GLU A 23 4.30 12.36 -11.40
N MET A 24 4.10 11.46 -10.44
CA MET A 24 5.15 10.57 -9.97
C MET A 24 5.36 9.52 -11.04
N LYS A 25 6.54 9.61 -11.65
CA LYS A 25 7.10 8.65 -12.59
C LYS A 25 6.77 7.23 -12.14
N LYS A 26 6.19 6.47 -13.07
CA LYS A 26 5.60 5.13 -13.00
C LYS A 26 6.54 3.98 -12.60
N GLU A 27 7.54 4.23 -11.77
CA GLU A 27 8.50 3.20 -11.36
C GLU A 27 8.29 2.91 -9.87
N THR A 28 7.16 2.26 -9.57
CA THR A 28 7.13 1.38 -8.40
C THR A 28 8.08 0.24 -8.72
N GLU A 29 9.34 0.34 -8.25
CA GLU A 29 10.29 -0.79 -8.16
C GLU A 29 9.74 -1.97 -7.33
N PHE A 30 8.55 -1.83 -6.77
CA PHE A 30 7.84 -2.84 -6.01
C PHE A 30 6.82 -3.57 -6.89
N THR A 31 7.01 -4.87 -7.05
CA THR A 31 6.06 -5.76 -7.71
C THR A 31 4.72 -5.71 -6.98
N VAL A 32 3.68 -5.28 -7.68
CA VAL A 32 2.29 -5.41 -7.23
C VAL A 32 1.95 -6.89 -7.18
N PRO A 33 1.52 -7.45 -6.04
CA PRO A 33 1.15 -8.86 -5.96
C PRO A 33 -0.12 -9.11 -6.78
N GLU A 34 -0.20 -10.26 -7.44
CA GLU A 34 -1.34 -10.63 -8.30
C GLU A 34 -2.68 -10.51 -7.55
N GLU A 35 -2.71 -10.85 -6.27
CA GLU A 35 -3.89 -10.72 -5.43
C GLU A 35 -4.39 -9.27 -5.34
N LEU A 36 -3.48 -8.30 -5.20
CA LEU A 36 -3.85 -6.89 -5.15
C LEU A 36 -4.32 -6.39 -6.52
N GLN A 37 -3.67 -6.85 -7.59
CA GLN A 37 -4.09 -6.51 -8.94
C GLN A 37 -5.48 -7.06 -9.26
N ASN A 38 -5.76 -8.31 -8.89
CA ASN A 38 -7.09 -8.91 -9.03
C ASN A 38 -8.13 -8.09 -8.27
N ARG A 39 -7.83 -7.64 -7.04
CA ARG A 39 -8.72 -6.76 -6.28
C ARG A 39 -8.98 -5.41 -6.96
N PHE A 40 -7.99 -4.84 -7.64
CA PHE A 40 -8.18 -3.62 -8.42
C PHE A 40 -9.06 -3.83 -9.65
N GLU A 41 -8.97 -4.99 -10.29
CA GLU A 41 -9.80 -5.36 -11.43
C GLU A 41 -11.24 -5.69 -11.01
N GLU A 42 -11.42 -6.41 -9.89
CA GLU A 42 -12.72 -6.75 -9.31
C GLU A 42 -13.45 -5.51 -8.76
N GLN A 43 -12.71 -4.59 -8.13
CA GLN A 43 -13.28 -3.42 -7.46
C GLN A 43 -12.54 -2.14 -7.86
N PRO A 44 -12.95 -1.48 -8.95
CA PRO A 44 -12.32 -0.23 -9.42
C PRO A 44 -12.30 0.88 -8.36
N ALA A 45 -13.33 0.97 -7.51
CA ALA A 45 -13.38 1.93 -6.41
C ALA A 45 -12.25 1.71 -5.39
N PHE A 46 -11.85 0.46 -5.17
CA PHE A 46 -10.72 0.14 -4.29
C PHE A 46 -9.39 0.59 -4.90
N LYS A 47 -9.23 0.40 -6.22
CA LYS A 47 -8.08 0.92 -6.96
C LYS A 47 -7.98 2.44 -6.83
N GLU A 48 -9.07 3.16 -7.04
CA GLU A 48 -9.09 4.61 -6.89
C GLU A 48 -8.76 5.06 -5.47
N ALA A 49 -9.29 4.38 -4.45
CA ALA A 49 -8.98 4.68 -3.05
C ALA A 49 -7.49 4.45 -2.76
N PHE A 50 -6.92 3.36 -3.29
CA PHE A 50 -5.50 3.06 -3.17
C PHE A 50 -4.62 4.11 -3.87
N GLU A 51 -4.97 4.50 -5.10
CA GLU A 51 -4.25 5.50 -5.87
C GLU A 51 -4.36 6.91 -5.27
N LYS A 52 -5.41 7.21 -4.49
CA LYS A 52 -5.56 8.45 -3.71
C LYS A 52 -4.68 8.51 -2.46
N LEU A 53 -4.16 7.37 -1.98
CA LEU A 53 -3.20 7.38 -0.87
C LEU A 53 -1.92 8.10 -1.30
N THR A 54 -1.23 8.71 -0.34
CA THR A 54 0.09 9.28 -0.63
C THR A 54 1.06 8.18 -1.08
N PRO A 55 2.05 8.48 -1.94
CA PRO A 55 3.00 7.50 -2.45
C PRO A 55 3.70 6.68 -1.36
N GLY A 56 4.02 7.30 -0.22
CA GLY A 56 4.57 6.60 0.95
C GLY A 56 3.61 5.58 1.56
N ARG A 57 2.31 5.91 1.65
CA ARG A 57 1.26 4.99 2.12
C ARG A 57 1.05 3.85 1.13
N GLN A 58 1.02 4.13 -0.17
CA GLN A 58 0.92 3.10 -1.22
C GLN A 58 2.10 2.12 -1.13
N ARG A 59 3.34 2.64 -1.07
CA ARG A 59 4.55 1.82 -0.91
C ARG A 59 4.51 0.93 0.33
N ALA A 60 4.07 1.48 1.48
CA ALA A 60 3.95 0.70 2.72
C ALA A 60 2.94 -0.46 2.56
N TYR A 61 1.79 -0.22 1.93
CA TYR A 61 0.82 -1.27 1.64
C TYR A 61 1.34 -2.30 0.64
N LEU A 62 1.98 -1.89 -0.46
CA LEU A 62 2.60 -2.82 -1.42
C LEU A 62 3.59 -3.76 -0.73
N LEU A 63 4.50 -3.21 0.07
CA LEU A 63 5.47 -4.01 0.81
C LEU A 63 4.80 -4.96 1.80
N PHE A 64 3.79 -4.48 2.53
CA PHE A 64 3.06 -5.28 3.52
C PHE A 64 2.25 -6.42 2.90
N PHE A 65 1.63 -6.18 1.74
CA PHE A 65 0.88 -7.18 0.99
C PHE A 65 1.79 -8.17 0.27
N SER A 66 2.96 -7.74 -0.21
CA SER A 66 3.93 -8.62 -0.88
C SER A 66 4.80 -9.45 0.09
N ALA A 67 4.85 -9.11 1.38
CA ALA A 67 5.70 -9.81 2.35
C ALA A 67 5.36 -11.31 2.57
N PRO A 68 4.09 -11.75 2.65
CA PRO A 68 3.76 -13.17 2.79
C PRO A 68 4.03 -13.97 1.51
N LYS A 69 4.66 -15.14 1.67
CA LYS A 69 4.87 -16.08 0.55
C LYS A 69 3.57 -16.78 0.12
N GLN A 70 2.63 -16.98 1.05
CA GLN A 70 1.36 -17.66 0.78
C GLN A 70 0.31 -16.69 0.24
N SER A 71 -0.25 -17.01 -0.92
CA SER A 71 -1.30 -16.24 -1.61
C SER A 71 -2.48 -15.91 -0.69
N LYS A 72 -3.05 -16.92 -0.01
CA LYS A 72 -4.14 -16.75 0.97
C LYS A 72 -3.83 -15.74 2.08
N THR A 73 -2.57 -15.63 2.50
CA THR A 73 -2.16 -14.63 3.51
C THR A 73 -2.09 -13.22 2.92
N ARG A 74 -1.75 -13.10 1.63
CA ARG A 74 -1.80 -11.81 0.93
C ARG A 74 -3.25 -11.36 0.77
N ASP A 75 -4.14 -12.22 0.28
CA ASP A 75 -5.58 -11.94 0.15
C ASP A 75 -6.19 -11.47 1.47
N SER A 76 -6.04 -12.27 2.53
CA SER A 76 -6.58 -11.92 3.85
C SER A 76 -6.02 -10.62 4.43
N ARG A 77 -4.78 -10.23 4.08
CA ARG A 77 -4.24 -8.93 4.47
C ARG A 77 -4.86 -7.81 3.64
N ILE A 78 -5.04 -7.99 2.34
CA ILE A 78 -5.68 -6.98 1.50
C ILE A 78 -7.08 -6.72 2.04
N ASP A 79 -7.90 -7.76 2.18
CA ASP A 79 -9.28 -7.69 2.67
C ASP A 79 -9.37 -6.96 4.00
N LYS A 80 -8.49 -7.31 4.95
CA LYS A 80 -8.48 -6.71 6.29
C LYS A 80 -8.18 -5.20 6.28
N TYR A 81 -7.46 -4.70 5.29
CA TYR A 81 -7.04 -3.30 5.23
C TYR A 81 -7.80 -2.50 4.16
N MET A 82 -8.76 -3.11 3.46
CA MET A 82 -9.58 -2.41 2.46
C MET A 82 -10.29 -1.20 3.06
N ASP A 83 -10.97 -1.38 4.20
CA ASP A 83 -11.69 -0.29 4.86
C ASP A 83 -10.77 0.90 5.19
N ARG A 84 -9.57 0.63 5.69
CA ARG A 84 -8.57 1.68 5.98
C ARG A 84 -8.13 2.41 4.71
N ILE A 85 -7.94 1.69 3.61
CA ILE A 85 -7.56 2.27 2.33
C ILE A 85 -8.70 3.14 1.79
N PHE A 86 -9.96 2.70 1.91
CA PHE A 86 -11.13 3.51 1.58
C PHE A 86 -11.21 4.79 2.42
N ASP A 87 -10.84 4.72 3.69
CA ASP A 87 -10.77 5.88 4.59
C ASP A 87 -9.52 6.76 4.33
N GLY A 88 -8.66 6.40 3.38
CA GLY A 88 -7.42 7.13 3.08
C GLY A 88 -6.32 6.95 4.13
N ILE A 89 -6.48 5.99 5.05
CA ILE A 89 -5.59 5.75 6.20
C ILE A 89 -4.42 4.86 5.80
N GLY A 90 -3.20 5.32 6.07
CA GLY A 90 -1.98 4.57 5.84
C GLY A 90 -1.82 3.37 6.78
N LEU A 91 -1.05 2.36 6.36
CA LEU A 91 -0.77 1.16 7.16
C LEU A 91 -0.29 1.51 8.59
N ASN A 92 0.63 2.49 8.67
CA ASN A 92 1.30 2.93 9.90
C ASN A 92 0.64 4.13 10.56
N ASP A 93 -0.43 4.69 9.98
CA ASP A 93 -1.13 5.81 10.59
C ASP A 93 -1.76 5.30 11.88
N ARG A 94 -1.28 5.86 13.00
CA ARG A 94 -1.88 5.65 14.32
C ARG A 94 -2.88 6.76 14.54
N TYR A 95 -4.06 6.38 15.02
CA TYR A 95 -5.04 7.31 15.59
C TYR A 95 -4.49 7.99 16.85
#